data_AF-A0A7X5CUS9-F1
#
_entry.id   AF-A0A7X5CUS9-F1
#
_cell.length_a   1.000
_cell.length_b   1.000
_cell.length_c   1.000
_cell.angle_alpha   90.00
_cell.angle_beta   90.00
_cell.angle_gamma   90.00
#
_symmetry.space_group_name_H-M   'P 1'
#
loop_
_entity.id
_entity.type
_entity.pdbx_description
1 polymer ?
#
loop_
_entity_poly.entity_id
_entity_poly.type
_entity_poly.pdbx_seq_one_letter_code
_entity_poly.pdbx_strand_id
1 'polypeptide(L)' 'MLLNEQYTDTYVIKKSIIKDVGRKSIKREKKDWIKISNYHEAIIEKEVFEQVQKQLSHSKIEKEKNVF' A
#
# COMPACT_ATOMS: atom_id res chain seq x y z
N MET A 1 1.41 -8.25 4.37
CA MET A 1 2.62 -7.77 5.07
C MET A 1 3.55 -7.02 4.11
N LEU A 2 3.94 -7.60 2.97
CA LEU A 2 4.90 -7.04 2.00
C LEU A 2 4.50 -5.74 1.26
N LEU A 3 3.30 -5.18 1.49
CA LEU A 3 2.83 -3.95 0.81
C LEU A 3 3.13 -2.67 1.63
N ASN A 4 3.72 -2.80 2.81
CA ASN A 4 3.92 -1.67 3.70
C ASN A 4 5.18 -0.90 3.31
N GLU A 5 5.01 0.33 2.81
CA GLU A 5 6.11 1.24 2.46
C GLU A 5 7.00 1.59 3.68
N GLN A 6 6.57 1.31 4.91
CA GLN A 6 7.36 1.51 6.14
C GLN A 6 8.60 0.60 6.25
N TYR A 7 8.72 -0.45 5.43
CA TYR A 7 9.93 -1.26 5.40
C TYR A 7 11.09 -0.55 4.71
N THR A 8 10.81 0.47 3.89
CA THR A 8 11.81 1.42 3.43
C THR A 8 11.88 2.59 4.43
N ASP A 9 12.71 3.58 4.16
CA ASP A 9 12.84 4.84 4.90
C ASP A 9 11.58 5.75 4.86
N THR A 10 10.47 5.28 4.30
CA THR A 10 9.29 6.10 3.98
C THR A 10 8.13 5.82 4.92
N TYR A 11 7.71 6.84 5.67
CA TYR A 11 6.54 6.78 6.52
C TYR A 11 5.30 7.33 5.81
N VAL A 12 4.20 6.57 5.82
CA VAL A 12 2.94 6.94 5.13
C VAL A 12 1.79 6.98 6.11
N ILE A 13 1.19 8.16 6.28
CA ILE A 13 0.06 8.41 7.18
C ILE A 13 -1.21 8.82 6.42
N LYS A 14 -2.33 8.89 7.16
CA LYS A 14 -3.65 9.28 6.64
C LYS A 14 -4.20 8.36 5.53
N LYS A 15 -3.90 7.05 5.60
CA LYS A 15 -4.43 6.05 4.65
C LYS A 15 -5.96 5.88 4.73
N SER A 16 -6.58 6.19 5.87
CA SER A 16 -8.02 6.11 6.07
C SER A 16 -8.55 7.28 6.91
N ILE A 17 -9.84 7.57 6.75
CA ILE A 17 -10.58 8.53 7.57
C ILE A 17 -11.85 7.86 8.10
N ILE A 18 -12.16 8.13 9.36
CA ILE A 18 -13.44 7.81 9.96
C ILE A 18 -14.26 9.10 9.90
N LYS A 19 -15.38 9.07 9.17
CA LYS A 19 -16.25 10.25 9.02
C LYS A 19 -17.10 10.51 10.26
N ASP A 20 -17.41 9.47 11.03
CA ASP A 20 -18.33 9.55 12.17
C ASP A 20 -18.10 8.42 13.17
N VAL A 21 -18.45 8.63 14.44
CA VAL A 21 -18.26 7.63 15.51
C VAL A 21 -19.17 6.43 15.25
N GLY A 22 -18.59 5.23 15.14
CA GLY A 22 -19.31 3.99 14.85
C GLY A 22 -19.43 3.62 13.36
N ARG A 23 -18.96 4.47 12.43
CA ARG A 23 -18.89 4.11 11.00
C ARG A 23 -17.56 3.45 10.63
N LYS A 24 -17.61 2.60 9.58
CA LYS A 24 -16.42 1.97 9.01
C LYS A 24 -15.46 3.02 8.43
N SER A 25 -14.17 2.81 8.61
CA SER A 25 -13.13 3.66 8.04
C SER A 25 -13.17 3.61 6.50
N ILE A 26 -13.12 4.76 5.85
CA ILE A 26 -13.05 4.88 4.40
C ILE A 26 -11.59 5.05 4.01
N LYS A 27 -11.12 4.27 3.03
CA LYS A 27 -9.76 4.42 2.47
C LYS A 27 -9.69 5.73 1.69
N ARG A 28 -8.68 6.55 1.97
CA ARG A 28 -8.41 7.78 1.21
C ARG A 28 -7.69 7.46 -0.09
N GLU A 29 -7.84 8.34 -1.08
CA GLU A 29 -7.05 8.26 -2.29
C GLU A 29 -5.56 8.42 -1.98
N LYS A 30 -4.70 7.82 -2.80
CA LYS A 30 -3.24 7.89 -2.62
C LYS A 30 -2.69 9.32 -2.61
N LYS A 31 -3.40 10.27 -3.23
CA LYS A 31 -3.05 11.70 -3.27
C LYS A 31 -3.17 12.38 -1.91
N ASP A 32 -4.09 11.93 -1.06
CA ASP A 32 -4.30 12.48 0.28
C ASP A 32 -3.36 11.88 1.33
N TRP A 33 -2.54 10.89 0.92
CA TRP A 33 -1.59 10.24 1.81
C TRP A 33 -0.37 11.14 1.96
N ILE A 34 0.00 11.40 3.21
CA ILE A 34 1.22 12.16 3.50
C ILE A 34 2.35 11.15 3.56
N LYS A 35 3.34 11.33 2.69
CA LYS A 35 4.57 10.55 2.64
C LYS A 35 5.71 11.39 3.22
N ILE A 36 6.39 10.86 4.21
CA ILE A 36 7.58 11.45 4.83
C ILE A 36 8.74 10.51 4.53
N SER A 37 9.69 10.96 3.71
CA SER A 37 10.91 10.23 3.39
C SER A 37 11.97 10.44 4.48
N ASN A 38 12.90 9.49 4.62
CA ASN A 38 14.01 9.54 5.59
C ASN A 38 13.57 9.76 7.04
N TYR A 39 12.52 9.04 7.47
CA TYR A 39 12.06 9.09 8.86
C TYR A 39 12.83 8.12 9.78
N HIS A 40 13.27 6.99 9.23
CA HIS A 40 14.01 5.95 9.92
C HIS A 40 14.96 5.24 8.95
N GLU A 41 15.93 4.53 9.50
CA GLU A 41 16.83 3.69 8.71
C GLU A 41 16.03 2.59 7.99
N ALA A 42 16.19 2.51 6.67
CA ALA A 42 15.45 1.55 5.85
C ALA A 42 15.80 0.12 6.25
N ILE A 43 14.78 -0.68 6.58
CA ILE A 43 14.96 -2.11 6.91
C ILE A 43 15.35 -2.89 5.64
N ILE A 44 14.80 -2.47 4.49
CA ILE A 44 15.15 -2.98 3.17
C ILE A 44 15.35 -1.83 2.19
N GLU A 45 16.24 -2.02 1.22
CA GLU A 45 16.43 -1.06 0.14
C GLU A 45 15.19 -0.92 -0.74
N LYS A 46 15.00 0.27 -1.29
CA LYS A 46 13.84 0.60 -2.13
C LYS A 46 13.78 -0.27 -3.38
N GLU A 47 14.92 -0.62 -3.96
CA GLU A 47 15.01 -1.47 -5.16
C GLU A 47 14.46 -2.88 -4.88
N VAL A 48 14.84 -3.48 -3.76
CA VAL A 48 14.34 -4.78 -3.30
C VAL A 48 12.82 -4.72 -3.07
N PHE A 49 12.35 -3.64 -2.45
CA PHE A 49 10.92 -3.43 -2.25
C PHE A 49 10.15 -3.36 -3.59
N GLU A 50 10.65 -2.62 -4.57
CA GLU A 50 10.04 -2.50 -5.89
C GLU A 50 9.99 -3.83 -6.65
N GLN A 51 11.05 -4.64 -6.58
CA GLN A 51 11.07 -5.98 -7.18
C GLN A 51 9.97 -6.87 -6.59
N VAL A 52 9.81 -6.87 -5.27
CA VAL A 52 8.76 -7.64 -4.58
C VAL A 52 7.37 -7.11 -4.95
N GLN A 53 7.17 -5.79 -5.03
CA GLN A 53 5.89 -5.23 -5.46
C GLN A 53 5.52 -5.67 -6.89
N LYS A 54 6.49 -5.70 -7.81
CA LYS A 54 6.27 -6.18 -9.18
C LYS A 54 5.82 -7.63 -9.18
N GLN A 55 6.52 -8.52 -8.47
CA GLN A 55 6.14 -9.93 -8.35
C GLN A 55 4.73 -10.13 -7.78
N LEU A 56 4.34 -9.36 -6.76
CA LEU A 56 3.00 -9.41 -6.18
C LEU A 56 1.92 -8.91 -7.16
N SER A 57 2.24 -7.93 -7.99
CA SER A 57 1.29 -7.32 -8.94
C SER A 57 0.87 -8.26 -10.08
N HIS A 58 1.68 -9.26 -10.42
CA HIS A 58 1.41 -10.24 -11.49
C HIS A 58 0.38 -11.32 -11.11
N SER A 59 -0.18 -11.30 -9.91
CA SER A 59 -1.13 -12.31 -9.41
C SER A 59 -2.56 -12.19 -9.95
N LYS A 60 -2.83 -11.37 -10.98
CA LYS A 60 -4.16 -11.31 -11.60
C LYS A 60 -4.37 -12.55 -12.47
N ILE A 61 -4.84 -13.63 -11.85
CA ILE A 61 -5.51 -14.71 -12.57
C ILE A 61 -6.78 -14.11 -13.17
N GLU A 62 -6.82 -13.96 -14.49
CA GLU A 62 -8.02 -13.59 -15.22
C GLU A 62 -9.07 -14.69 -14.97
N LYS A 63 -10.15 -14.34 -14.26
CA LYS A 63 -11.30 -15.24 -14.16
C LYS A 63 -11.98 -15.22 -15.52
N GLU A 64 -11.80 -16.27 -16.32
CA GLU A 64 -12.64 -16.51 -17.50
C GLU A 64 -14.11 -16.43 -17.06
N LYS A 65 -14.85 -15.51 -17.66
CA LYS A 65 -16.29 -15.45 -17.52
C LYS A 65 -16.84 -16.65 -18.29
N ASN A 66 -17.09 -17.76 -17.59
CA ASN A 66 -17.82 -18.87 -18.16
C ASN A 66 -19.23 -18.37 -18.53
N VAL A 67 -19.47 -18.25 -19.83
CA VAL A 67 -20.78 -18.02 -20.42
C VAL A 67 -21.44 -19.39 -20.57
N PHE A 68 -22.49 -19.64 -19.79
CA PHE A 68 -23.50 -20.67 -20.04
C PHE A 68 -24.86 -20.13 -19.61
#